data_AF-A0A136KE50-F1
#
_entry.id   AF-A0A136KE50-F1
#
_cell.length_a   1.000
_cell.length_b   1.000
_cell.length_c   1.000
_cell.angle_alpha   90.00
_cell.angle_beta   90.00
_cell.angle_gamma   90.00
#
_symmetry.space_group_name_H-M   'P 1'
#
loop_
_entity.id
_entity.type
_entity.pdbx_description
1 polymer ?
#
loop_
_entity_poly.entity_id
_entity_poly.type
_entity_poly.pdbx_seq_one_letter_code
_entity_poly.pdbx_strand_id
1 'polypeptide(L)' 'MNTFGLAEEYLFFESLSLEEEELFSQGFHLLNHVYTIQQDAFTDYSFVVFPFAKAYEGYLKRIFF' A
#
# COMPACT_ATOMS: atom_id res chain seq x y z
N MET A 1 12.78 -8.98 12.09
CA MET A 1 11.70 -8.01 12.37
C MET A 1 11.03 -7.72 11.03
N ASN A 2 9.80 -8.20 10.84
CA ASN A 2 9.13 -8.15 9.54
C ASN A 2 8.75 -6.70 9.25
N THR A 3 9.21 -6.12 8.14
CA THR A 3 8.87 -4.74 7.73
C THR A 3 7.36 -4.52 7.61
N PHE A 4 6.61 -5.61 7.41
CA PHE A 4 5.15 -5.68 7.51
C PHE A 4 4.58 -5.09 8.81
N GLY A 5 5.13 -5.47 9.96
CA GLY A 5 4.58 -5.06 11.25
C GLY A 5 4.76 -3.57 11.52
N LEU A 6 5.85 -2.98 11.00
CA LEU A 6 6.11 -1.55 11.19
C LEU A 6 5.20 -0.68 10.32
N ALA A 7 4.85 -1.10 9.11
CA ALA A 7 3.97 -0.31 8.26
C ALA A 7 2.53 -0.29 8.79
N GLU A 8 2.02 -1.43 9.29
CA GLU A 8 0.70 -1.50 9.96
C GLU A 8 0.65 -0.64 11.23
N GLU A 9 1.74 -0.57 12.00
CA GLU A 9 1.80 0.15 13.27
C GLU A 9 1.74 1.69 13.13
N TYR A 10 2.04 2.24 11.93
CA TYR A 10 2.03 3.68 11.65
C TYR A 10 0.85 4.17 10.80
N LEU A 11 -0.11 3.31 10.43
CA LEU A 11 -1.30 3.74 9.70
C LEU A 11 -2.25 4.52 10.64
N PHE A 12 -2.16 5.84 10.62
CA PHE A 12 -3.08 6.80 11.26
C PHE A 12 -4.48 6.84 10.58
N PHE A 13 -5.07 5.68 10.29
CA PHE A 13 -6.42 5.59 9.73
C PHE A 13 -7.33 4.98 10.79
N GLU A 14 -8.18 5.81 11.41
CA GLU A 14 -9.10 5.36 12.48
C GLU A 14 -9.98 4.17 12.05
N SER A 15 -10.25 4.02 10.75
CA SER A 15 -10.71 2.78 10.12
C SER A 15 -10.62 2.90 8.59
N LEU A 16 -9.96 1.95 7.93
CA LEU A 16 -10.03 1.80 6.47
C LEU A 16 -11.33 1.09 6.07
N SER A 17 -11.81 1.33 4.86
CA SER A 17 -12.86 0.47 4.28
C SER A 17 -12.25 -0.87 3.83
N LEU A 18 -13.10 -1.89 3.63
CA LEU A 18 -12.65 -3.18 3.10
C LEU A 18 -11.88 -3.02 1.77
N GLU A 19 -12.36 -2.15 0.87
CA GLU A 19 -11.70 -1.87 -0.40
C GLU A 19 -10.30 -1.26 -0.21
N GLU A 20 -10.13 -0.40 0.79
CA GLU A 20 -8.83 0.22 1.08
C GLU A 20 -7.87 -0.74 1.74
N GLU A 21 -8.33 -1.58 2.66
CA GLU A 21 -7.53 -2.66 3.24
C GLU A 21 -7.02 -3.62 2.16
N GLU A 22 -7.88 -3.97 1.19
CA GLU A 22 -7.50 -4.77 0.04
C GLU A 22 -6.43 -4.08 -0.82
N LEU A 23 -6.57 -2.77 -1.06
CA LEU A 23 -5.59 -1.99 -1.80
C LEU A 23 -4.23 -1.91 -1.07
N PHE A 24 -4.23 -1.72 0.26
CA PHE A 24 -3.00 -1.78 1.06
C PHE A 24 -2.35 -3.16 0.98
N SER A 25 -3.12 -4.23 1.15
CA SER A 25 -2.66 -5.61 1.05
C SER A 25 -2.02 -5.91 -0.32
N GLN A 26 -2.66 -5.48 -1.41
CA GLN A 26 -2.12 -5.59 -2.76
C GLN A 26 -0.83 -4.79 -2.94
N GLY A 27 -0.77 -3.57 -2.43
CA GLY A 27 0.44 -2.75 -2.44
C GLY A 27 1.61 -3.44 -1.74
N PHE A 28 1.38 -4.03 -0.56
CA PHE A 28 2.41 -4.78 0.15
C PHE A 28 2.82 -6.07 -0.58
N HIS A 29 1.88 -6.76 -1.22
CA HIS A 29 2.19 -7.92 -2.05
C HIS A 29 3.10 -7.55 -3.23
N LEU A 30 2.82 -6.43 -3.91
CA LEU A 30 3.66 -5.91 -4.99
C LEU A 30 5.04 -5.47 -4.49
N LEU A 31 5.09 -4.81 -3.33
CA LEU A 31 6.33 -4.41 -2.68
C LEU A 31 7.20 -5.62 -2.36
N ASN A 32 6.63 -6.66 -1.73
CA ASN A 32 7.32 -7.92 -1.47
C ASN A 32 7.81 -8.58 -2.75
N HIS A 33 6.96 -8.63 -3.78
CA HIS A 33 7.33 -9.22 -5.06
C HIS A 33 8.56 -8.53 -5.65
N VAL A 34 8.57 -7.20 -5.66
CA VAL A 34 9.71 -6.39 -6.11
C VAL A 34 10.95 -6.62 -5.25
N TYR A 35 10.83 -6.80 -3.94
CA TYR A 35 11.97 -7.13 -3.08
C TYR A 35 12.53 -8.54 -3.34
N THR A 36 11.71 -9.48 -3.83
CA THR A 36 12.12 -10.87 -4.07
C THR A 36 12.74 -11.13 -5.44
N ILE A 37 12.46 -10.27 -6.42
CA ILE A 37 13.09 -10.34 -7.75
C ILE A 37 14.45 -9.59 -7.72
N GLN A 38 15.34 -9.86 -8.68
CA GLN A 38 16.63 -9.17 -8.75
C GLN A 38 16.43 -7.64 -8.84
N GLN A 39 17.33 -6.89 -8.19
CA GLN A 39 17.40 -5.44 -8.37
C GLN A 39 17.56 -5.13 -9.87
N ASP A 40 16.87 -4.08 -10.34
CA ASP A 40 16.80 -3.62 -11.75
C ASP A 40 15.82 -4.36 -12.69
N ALA A 41 14.87 -5.15 -12.17
CA ALA A 41 13.84 -5.77 -13.00
C ALA A 41 12.89 -4.76 -13.68
N PHE A 42 12.67 -3.61 -13.06
CA PHE A 42 11.80 -2.55 -13.57
C PHE A 42 12.51 -1.20 -13.58
N THR A 43 12.23 -0.40 -14.60
CA THR A 43 12.69 0.99 -14.69
C THR A 43 11.75 1.98 -13.98
N ASP A 44 10.54 1.53 -13.64
CA ASP A 44 9.51 2.30 -12.94
C ASP A 44 8.80 1.41 -11.92
N TYR A 45 8.69 1.89 -10.68
CA TYR A 45 8.06 1.21 -9.55
C TYR A 45 6.74 1.87 -9.12
N SER A 46 6.18 2.78 -9.93
CA SER A 46 4.92 3.48 -9.65
C SER A 46 3.77 2.51 -9.37
N PHE A 47 3.78 1.32 -9.99
CA PHE A 47 2.78 0.28 -9.74
C PHE A 47 2.78 -0.24 -8.29
N VAL A 48 3.89 -0.15 -7.56
CA VAL A 48 3.97 -0.50 -6.13
C VAL A 48 3.29 0.56 -5.28
N VAL A 49 3.44 1.83 -5.64
CA VAL A 49 2.89 2.97 -4.89
C VAL A 49 1.39 3.18 -5.18
N PHE A 50 0.94 2.82 -6.38
CA PHE A 50 -0.41 3.11 -6.86
C PHE A 50 -1.55 2.58 -5.96
N PRO A 51 -1.51 1.34 -5.45
CA PRO A 51 -2.55 0.83 -4.56
C PRO A 51 -2.67 1.63 -3.27
N PHE A 52 -1.54 2.01 -2.67
CA PHE A 52 -1.51 2.84 -1.46
C PHE A 52 -2.08 4.24 -1.72
N ALA A 53 -1.70 4.87 -2.83
CA ALA A 53 -2.24 6.16 -3.23
C ALA A 53 -3.76 6.10 -3.48
N LYS A 54 -4.24 5.01 -4.06
CA LYS A 54 -5.67 4.79 -4.31
C LYS A 54 -6.44 4.58 -3.01
N ALA A 55 -5.89 3.82 -2.07
CA ALA A 55 -6.49 3.64 -0.76
C ALA A 55 -6.59 4.97 0.00
N TYR A 56 -5.54 5.79 -0.08
CA TYR A 56 -5.55 7.14 0.49
C TYR A 56 -6.58 8.07 -0.18
N GLU A 57 -6.72 8.00 -1.51
CA GLU A 57 -7.78 8.75 -2.22
C GLU A 57 -9.17 8.38 -1.71
N GLY A 58 -9.46 7.07 -1.55
CA GLY A 58 -10.72 6.59 -0.99
C GLY A 58 -10.99 7.13 0.42
N TYR A 59 -9.94 7.15 1.24
CA TYR A 59 -10.04 7.58 2.63
C TYR A 59 -10.37 9.07 2.70
N LEU A 60 -9.64 9.88 1.92
CA LEU A 60 -9.91 11.31 1.81
C LEU A 60 -11.31 11.58 1.29
N LYS A 61 -11.80 10.77 0.34
CA LYS A 61 -13.15 10.93 -0.18
C LYS A 61 -14.20 10.78 0.92
N ARG A 62 -14.07 9.81 1.83
CA ARG A 62 -15.00 9.66 2.97
C ARG A 62 -14.94 10.80 3.98
N ILE A 63 -13.80 11.50 4.09
CA ILE A 63 -13.68 12.64 5.00
C ILE A 63 -14.34 13.89 4.41
N PHE A 64 -14.18 14.10 3.10
CA PHE A 64 -14.53 15.36 2.44
C PHE A 64 -15.81 15.34 1.59
N PHE A 65 -16.37 14.17 1.28
CA PHE A 65 -17.56 13.99 0.44
C PHE A 65 -18.54 12.99 1.08
#